data_AF-A0AAD8GXJ5-F1
#
_entry.id   AF-A0AAD8GXJ5-F1
#
_cell.length_a   1.000
_cell.length_b   1.000
_cell.length_c   1.000
_cell.angle_alpha   90.00
_cell.angle_beta   90.00
_cell.angle_gamma   90.00
#
_symmetry.space_group_name_H-M   'P 1'
#
loop_
_entity.id
_entity.type
_entity.pdbx_description
1 polymer ?
#
loop_
_entity_poly.entity_id
_entity_poly.type
_entity_poly.pdbx_seq_one_letter_code
_entity_poly.pdbx_strand_id
1 'polypeptide(L)'
;MEGGKREEAGQSSEKSFVVDDDDQEDGERNEIIGDFVPAPPVPLKDQLEKDKDDESLKRWKEQLLGCVESDLNGQMDPEVTFHSIGILSDDFGEINTPLPVDKLQNGHPLFTLKEGSEYRLKLTFTVLHNIVSGLTYTNAVWKGGMQVDRSKGMLGTFAPQREPYVHTLEEETTPSGVLARGIYTAKLKFEDDDRRCHLELDYSFEIKKRC
;
A
#
# COMPACT_ATOMS: atom_id res chain seq x y z
N MET A 1 -61.41 -60.29 -6.42
CA MET A 1 -60.45 -61.20 -5.76
C MET A 1 -59.09 -60.75 -6.26
N GLU A 2 -58.14 -60.25 -5.51
CA GLU A 2 -57.83 -60.19 -4.07
C GLU A 2 -56.72 -59.09 -4.02
N GLY A 3 -56.82 -58.06 -3.19
CA GLY A 3 -56.32 -58.09 -1.81
C GLY A 3 -54.82 -57.74 -1.76
N GLY A 4 -54.46 -56.57 -1.20
CA GLY A 4 -53.06 -56.21 -0.98
C GLY A 4 -52.81 -54.77 -0.53
N LYS A 5 -53.39 -54.36 0.60
CA LYS A 5 -53.10 -53.11 1.31
C LYS A 5 -51.96 -53.38 2.31
N ARG A 6 -50.91 -52.54 2.37
CA ARG A 6 -50.20 -52.20 3.61
C ARG A 6 -49.45 -50.87 3.47
N GLU A 7 -49.76 -49.99 4.41
CA GLU A 7 -49.21 -48.67 4.70
C GLU A 7 -47.82 -48.80 5.35
N GLU A 8 -46.96 -47.80 5.23
CA GLU A 8 -46.38 -47.15 6.42
C GLU A 8 -45.75 -45.78 6.09
N ALA A 9 -46.07 -44.81 6.95
CA ALA A 9 -45.47 -43.50 7.04
C ALA A 9 -44.29 -43.54 8.02
N GLY A 10 -43.27 -42.68 7.85
CA GLY A 10 -42.22 -42.57 8.86
C GLY A 10 -41.02 -41.67 8.50
N GLN A 11 -41.14 -40.39 8.86
CA GLN A 11 -40.16 -39.51 9.51
C GLN A 11 -38.69 -39.38 9.00
N SER A 12 -38.37 -38.13 8.67
CA SER A 12 -37.16 -37.33 8.95
C SER A 12 -35.90 -38.01 9.51
N SER A 13 -34.74 -37.74 8.88
CA SER A 13 -33.56 -37.21 9.57
C SER A 13 -32.53 -36.70 8.56
N GLU A 14 -31.82 -35.66 8.98
CA GLU A 14 -30.90 -34.83 8.22
C GLU A 14 -29.69 -35.56 7.60
N LYS A 15 -29.23 -35.01 6.47
CA LYS A 15 -27.84 -35.04 5.97
C LYS A 15 -27.85 -34.23 4.66
N SER A 16 -26.95 -33.32 4.36
CA SER A 16 -25.84 -32.66 5.05
C SER A 16 -25.37 -31.66 4.00
N PHE A 17 -25.39 -30.37 4.32
CA PHE A 17 -24.77 -29.35 3.47
C PHE A 17 -23.26 -29.62 3.43
N VAL A 18 -22.77 -30.12 2.30
CA VAL A 18 -21.38 -29.93 1.90
C VAL A 18 -21.39 -28.71 1.01
N VAL A 19 -20.94 -27.61 1.59
CA VAL A 19 -20.49 -26.43 0.86
C VAL A 19 -19.20 -26.89 0.21
N ASP A 20 -19.20 -27.03 -1.11
CA ASP A 20 -17.97 -27.05 -1.89
C ASP A 20 -17.36 -25.66 -1.73
N ASP A 21 -16.34 -25.61 -0.87
CA ASP A 21 -15.41 -24.51 -0.72
C ASP A 21 -14.55 -24.52 -1.99
N ASP A 22 -15.11 -24.01 -3.08
CA ASP A 22 -14.34 -23.64 -4.26
C ASP A 22 -13.56 -22.38 -3.88
N ASP A 23 -12.40 -22.59 -3.26
CA ASP A 23 -11.26 -21.68 -3.24
C ASP A 23 -10.95 -21.34 -4.71
N GLN A 24 -11.60 -20.29 -5.20
CA GLN A 24 -11.32 -19.69 -6.48
C GLN A 24 -10.01 -18.91 -6.31
N GLU A 25 -8.89 -19.65 -6.30
CA GLU A 25 -7.58 -19.10 -6.63
C GLU A 25 -7.70 -18.50 -8.02
N ASP A 26 -7.91 -17.19 -8.07
CA ASP A 26 -7.76 -16.41 -9.28
C ASP A 26 -6.42 -16.76 -9.89
N GLY A 27 -6.47 -17.38 -11.07
CA GLY A 27 -5.31 -17.76 -11.85
C GLY A 27 -4.58 -16.53 -12.33
N GLU A 28 -3.74 -15.96 -11.46
CA GLU A 28 -2.64 -15.11 -11.88
C GLU A 28 -1.77 -15.95 -12.81
N ARG A 29 -1.80 -15.63 -14.11
CA ARG A 29 -0.74 -16.04 -15.03
C ARG A 29 0.53 -15.33 -14.59
N ASN A 30 1.13 -15.85 -13.53
CA ASN A 30 2.45 -15.47 -13.09
C ASN A 30 3.41 -16.07 -14.12
N GLU A 31 3.68 -15.34 -15.20
CA GLU A 31 4.92 -15.53 -15.93
C GLU A 31 6.02 -15.55 -14.86
N ILE A 32 6.77 -16.64 -14.78
CA ILE A 32 7.85 -16.82 -13.81
C ILE A 32 8.94 -15.82 -14.19
N ILE A 33 8.75 -14.56 -13.81
CA ILE A 33 9.81 -13.58 -13.66
C ILE A 33 10.66 -14.18 -12.54
N GLY A 34 11.84 -14.69 -12.88
CA GLY A 34 12.71 -15.36 -11.90
C GLY A 34 12.83 -14.51 -10.64
N ASP A 35 12.74 -15.16 -9.47
CA ASP A 35 12.74 -14.49 -8.17
C ASP A 35 13.84 -13.41 -8.13
N PHE A 36 13.41 -12.15 -8.07
CA PHE A 36 14.33 -11.03 -7.92
C PHE A 36 15.00 -11.15 -6.55
N VAL A 37 16.33 -11.24 -6.55
CA VAL A 37 17.14 -11.28 -5.32
C VAL A 37 17.83 -9.92 -5.18
N PRO A 38 17.50 -9.12 -4.16
CA PRO A 38 18.15 -7.84 -3.91
C PRO A 38 19.67 -8.02 -3.72
N ALA A 39 20.43 -7.02 -4.18
CA ALA A 39 21.86 -6.98 -3.91
C ALA A 39 22.11 -6.79 -2.40
N PRO A 40 23.23 -7.30 -1.85
CA PRO A 40 23.58 -7.05 -0.46
C PRO A 40 23.63 -5.54 -0.16
N PRO A 41 23.12 -5.08 0.99
CA PRO A 41 23.13 -3.66 1.33
C PRO A 41 24.57 -3.18 1.49
N VAL A 42 24.87 -2.04 0.88
CA VAL A 42 26.17 -1.35 0.99
C VAL A 42 25.93 0.10 1.41
N PRO A 43 26.69 0.65 2.36
CA PRO A 43 26.60 2.06 2.69
C PRO A 43 26.92 2.95 1.49
N LEU A 44 26.08 3.95 1.22
CA LEU A 44 26.29 4.89 0.12
C LEU A 44 27.65 5.61 0.20
N LYS A 45 28.08 5.91 1.43
CA LYS A 45 29.40 6.53 1.69
C LYS A 45 30.54 5.68 1.14
N ASP A 46 30.53 4.37 1.40
CA ASP A 46 31.57 3.45 0.97
C ASP A 46 31.58 3.31 -0.56
N GLN A 47 30.39 3.34 -1.19
CA GLN A 47 30.28 3.35 -2.65
C GLN A 47 30.88 4.62 -3.24
N LEU A 48 30.61 5.79 -2.65
CA LEU A 48 31.14 7.06 -3.14
C LEU A 48 32.66 7.14 -2.97
N GLU A 49 33.19 6.63 -1.86
CA GLU A 49 34.63 6.61 -1.60
C GLU A 49 35.40 5.68 -2.55
N LYS A 50 34.84 4.51 -2.90
CA LYS A 50 35.47 3.57 -3.84
C LYS A 50 35.67 4.18 -5.23
N ASP A 51 34.73 5.02 -5.67
CA ASP A 51 34.72 5.57 -7.03
C ASP A 51 35.30 7.00 -7.08
N LYS A 52 35.96 7.45 -6.01
CA LYS A 52 36.50 8.81 -5.89
C LYS A 52 37.67 9.12 -6.82
N ASP A 53 38.26 8.13 -7.49
CA ASP A 53 39.37 8.34 -8.42
C ASP A 53 38.91 8.20 -9.88
N ASP A 54 37.63 7.87 -10.11
CA ASP A 54 37.02 7.76 -11.44
C ASP A 54 36.05 8.93 -11.70
N GLU A 55 36.52 9.89 -12.50
CA GLU A 55 35.75 11.08 -12.87
C GLU A 55 34.45 10.76 -13.63
N SER A 56 34.41 9.66 -14.40
CA SER A 56 33.20 9.26 -15.13
C SER A 56 32.14 8.75 -14.17
N LEU A 57 32.53 7.90 -13.21
CA LEU A 57 31.63 7.38 -12.19
C LEU A 57 31.14 8.47 -11.24
N LYS A 58 32.00 9.42 -10.86
CA LYS A 58 31.58 10.58 -10.06
C LYS A 58 30.47 11.37 -10.73
N ARG A 59 30.66 11.77 -12.00
CA ARG A 59 29.67 12.55 -12.74
C ARG A 59 28.35 11.78 -12.90
N TRP A 60 28.44 10.48 -13.15
CA TRP A 60 27.26 9.62 -13.25
C TRP A 60 26.50 9.57 -11.90
N LYS A 61 27.19 9.39 -10.78
CA LYS A 61 26.57 9.39 -9.44
C LYS A 61 25.98 10.74 -9.06
N GLU A 62 26.68 11.82 -9.35
CA GLU A 62 26.19 13.18 -9.12
C GLU A 62 24.91 13.45 -9.93
N GLN A 63 24.83 12.92 -11.15
CA GLN A 63 23.61 13.03 -11.96
C GLN A 63 22.43 12.24 -11.39
N LEU A 64 22.67 11.10 -10.72
CA LEU A 64 21.61 10.27 -10.12
C LEU A 64 21.19 10.74 -8.73
N LEU A 65 22.16 11.09 -7.89
CA LEU A 65 21.96 11.36 -6.47
C LEU A 65 21.89 12.87 -6.17
N GLY A 66 22.21 13.70 -7.15
CA GLY A 66 22.44 15.13 -6.94
C GLY A 66 23.74 15.42 -6.18
N CYS A 67 23.84 16.62 -5.64
CA CYS A 67 24.93 17.02 -4.77
C CYS A 67 24.71 16.44 -3.36
N VAL A 68 25.14 15.20 -3.13
CA VAL A 68 25.04 14.52 -1.83
C VAL A 68 26.12 15.04 -0.87
N GLU A 69 26.01 16.29 -0.46
CA GLU A 69 27.00 16.93 0.41
C GLU A 69 26.64 16.93 1.90
N SER A 70 25.57 16.25 2.32
CA SER A 70 25.13 16.36 3.71
C SER A 70 24.56 15.07 4.25
N ASP A 71 25.20 14.61 5.33
CA ASP A 71 24.65 13.65 6.31
C ASP A 71 24.77 12.15 6.00
N LEU A 72 25.69 11.77 5.12
CA LEU A 72 26.16 10.39 5.02
C LEU A 72 27.12 10.07 6.18
N ASN A 73 26.58 9.59 7.30
CA ASN A 73 27.35 9.16 8.47
C ASN A 73 27.95 7.74 8.32
N GLY A 74 27.71 7.06 7.18
CA GLY A 74 28.14 5.69 6.93
C GLY A 74 27.20 4.63 7.51
N GLN A 75 26.00 4.99 7.96
CA GLN A 75 24.98 4.01 8.32
C GLN A 75 24.59 3.15 7.14
N MET A 76 24.39 1.86 7.43
CA MET A 76 23.99 0.86 6.44
C MET A 76 22.50 0.94 6.14
N ASP A 77 21.67 1.23 7.14
CA ASP A 77 20.22 1.27 6.99
C ASP A 77 19.77 2.70 6.62
N PRO A 78 18.89 2.85 5.62
CA PRO A 78 18.27 4.13 5.31
C PRO A 78 17.25 4.50 6.39
N GLU A 79 17.07 5.80 6.60
CA GLU A 79 15.99 6.31 7.45
C GLU A 79 14.97 7.05 6.58
N VAL A 80 13.72 6.62 6.62
CA VAL A 80 12.61 7.24 5.89
C VAL A 80 11.66 7.88 6.87
N THR A 81 11.50 9.20 6.78
CA THR A 81 10.56 9.93 7.62
C THR A 81 9.41 10.47 6.78
N PHE A 82 8.21 9.94 7.00
CA PHE A 82 6.99 10.44 6.38
C PHE A 82 6.45 11.66 7.12
N HIS A 83 6.23 12.75 6.38
CA HIS A 83 5.79 14.04 6.92
C HIS A 83 4.30 14.27 6.75
N SER A 84 3.71 13.83 5.64
CA SER A 84 2.28 13.98 5.41
C SER A 84 1.72 12.94 4.43
N ILE A 85 0.42 12.69 4.58
CA ILE A 85 -0.42 11.97 3.63
C ILE A 85 -1.51 12.92 3.14
N GLY A 86 -1.64 13.02 1.83
CA GLY A 86 -2.66 13.80 1.17
C GLY A 86 -3.52 12.95 0.27
N ILE A 87 -4.69 13.48 -0.05
CA ILE A 87 -5.58 12.93 -1.05
C ILE A 87 -5.88 13.97 -2.10
N LEU A 88 -5.73 13.56 -3.35
CA LEU A 88 -6.04 14.29 -4.56
C LEU A 88 -7.35 13.73 -5.12
N SER A 89 -8.36 14.57 -5.30
CA SER A 89 -9.60 14.21 -5.98
C SER A 89 -10.14 15.41 -6.74
N ASP A 90 -10.76 15.15 -7.90
CA ASP A 90 -11.33 16.21 -8.73
C ASP A 90 -12.47 16.98 -8.04
N ASP A 91 -13.15 16.36 -7.07
CA ASP A 91 -14.30 16.98 -6.40
C ASP A 91 -13.89 18.11 -5.43
N PHE A 92 -12.72 18.03 -4.79
CA PHE A 92 -12.30 18.98 -3.76
C PHE A 92 -10.81 19.40 -3.82
N GLY A 93 -10.05 18.90 -4.79
CA GLY A 93 -8.63 19.20 -4.96
C GLY A 93 -7.74 18.37 -4.05
N GLU A 94 -6.80 19.03 -3.36
CA GLU A 94 -5.84 18.39 -2.45
C GLU A 94 -6.19 18.66 -0.99
N ILE A 95 -6.33 17.59 -0.21
CA ILE A 95 -6.33 17.67 1.25
C ILE A 95 -5.04 17.03 1.74
N ASN A 96 -4.21 17.78 2.48
CA ASN A 96 -2.96 17.29 3.04
C ASN A 96 -3.06 17.18 4.57
N THR A 97 -2.77 16.00 5.11
CA THR A 97 -2.76 15.74 6.56
C THR A 97 -1.34 15.47 7.03
N PRO A 98 -0.80 16.24 7.99
CA PRO A 98 0.52 15.98 8.57
C PRO A 98 0.53 14.68 9.39
N LEU A 99 1.67 14.00 9.39
CA LEU A 99 1.91 12.81 10.20
C LEU A 99 2.66 13.16 11.50
N PRO A 100 2.43 12.42 12.60
CA PRO A 100 1.49 11.30 12.71
C PRO A 100 0.03 11.78 12.70
N VAL A 101 -0.88 11.00 12.10
CA VAL A 101 -2.31 11.28 12.18
C VAL A 101 -2.73 11.16 13.64
N ASP A 102 -3.30 12.23 14.18
CA ASP A 102 -3.64 12.31 15.60
C ASP A 102 -4.68 11.22 15.94
N LYS A 103 -4.33 10.30 16.85
CA LYS A 103 -5.22 9.19 17.27
C LYS A 103 -6.53 9.69 17.89
N LEU A 104 -6.59 10.97 18.26
CA LEU A 104 -7.76 11.67 18.75
C LEU A 104 -8.85 11.91 17.69
N GLN A 105 -8.66 11.45 16.45
CA GLN A 105 -9.72 11.39 15.46
C GLN A 105 -10.83 10.38 15.80
N ASN A 106 -10.83 9.67 16.93
CA ASN A 106 -12.02 9.07 17.58
C ASN A 106 -13.11 8.48 16.63
N GLY A 107 -12.71 7.76 15.57
CA GLY A 107 -13.65 7.16 14.62
C GLY A 107 -14.23 8.09 13.53
N HIS A 108 -13.71 9.30 13.38
CA HIS A 108 -14.02 10.19 12.26
C HIS A 108 -13.15 9.86 11.04
N PRO A 109 -13.73 9.91 9.82
CA PRO A 109 -13.00 9.70 8.59
C PRO A 109 -12.01 10.84 8.33
N LEU A 110 -10.79 10.47 7.93
CA LEU A 110 -9.72 11.40 7.54
C LEU A 110 -10.12 12.28 6.35
N PHE A 111 -10.91 11.71 5.44
CA PHE A 111 -11.48 12.41 4.29
C PHE A 111 -12.79 11.75 3.85
N THR A 112 -13.60 12.50 3.10
CA THR A 112 -14.83 12.00 2.46
C THR A 112 -14.65 12.03 0.96
N LEU A 113 -14.95 10.92 0.29
CA LEU A 113 -14.95 10.80 -1.16
C LEU A 113 -16.38 10.62 -1.67
N LYS A 114 -16.60 11.06 -2.90
CA LYS A 114 -17.84 10.80 -3.62
C LYS A 114 -17.81 9.37 -4.13
N GLU A 115 -18.96 8.76 -4.33
CA GLU A 115 -19.06 7.46 -4.99
C GLU A 115 -18.73 7.58 -6.49
N GLY A 116 -17.95 6.63 -7.03
CA GLY A 116 -17.55 6.62 -8.44
C GLY A 116 -16.59 7.74 -8.84
N SER A 117 -15.86 8.33 -7.88
CA SER A 117 -14.85 9.36 -8.14
C SER A 117 -13.45 8.75 -8.13
N GLU A 118 -12.60 9.24 -9.02
CA GLU A 118 -11.17 8.96 -9.03
C GLU A 118 -10.48 9.76 -7.91
N TYR A 119 -9.47 9.14 -7.29
CA TYR A 119 -8.61 9.79 -6.33
C TYR A 119 -7.19 9.21 -6.37
N ARG A 120 -6.24 9.95 -5.82
CA ARG A 120 -4.86 9.50 -5.62
C ARG A 120 -4.37 9.88 -4.24
N LEU A 121 -3.63 8.99 -3.61
CA LEU A 121 -2.90 9.33 -2.38
C LEU A 121 -1.57 9.98 -2.72
N LYS A 122 -1.22 11.05 -2.00
CA LYS A 122 0.02 11.80 -2.19
C LYS A 122 0.82 11.81 -0.89
N LEU A 123 2.07 11.40 -0.95
CA LEU A 123 2.92 11.21 0.22
C LEU A 123 4.04 12.22 0.16
N THR A 124 4.40 12.79 1.31
CA THR A 124 5.60 13.61 1.44
C THR A 124 6.53 12.99 2.47
N PHE A 125 7.76 12.68 2.08
CA PHE A 125 8.72 12.00 2.96
C PHE A 125 10.16 12.41 2.66
N THR A 126 11.06 12.24 3.62
CA THR A 126 12.50 12.41 3.46
C THR A 126 13.22 11.09 3.61
N VAL A 127 14.36 10.97 2.94
CA VAL A 127 15.27 9.83 3.04
C VAL A 127 16.62 10.35 3.52
N LEU A 128 17.17 9.69 4.54
CA LEU A 128 18.46 10.01 5.13
C LEU A 128 19.38 8.79 5.14
N HIS A 129 20.67 9.07 5.28
CA HIS A 129 21.77 8.14 5.52
C HIS A 129 22.14 7.16 4.40
N ASN A 130 21.17 6.49 3.76
CA ASN A 130 21.43 5.55 2.67
C ASN A 130 20.30 5.54 1.64
N ILE A 131 20.51 4.84 0.52
CA ILE A 131 19.51 4.62 -0.53
C ILE A 131 18.44 3.64 -0.03
N VAL A 132 17.18 3.95 -0.28
CA VAL A 132 16.05 3.02 -0.12
C VAL A 132 15.83 2.34 -1.48
N SER A 133 16.08 1.03 -1.57
CA SER A 133 15.84 0.24 -2.78
C SER A 133 14.45 -0.38 -2.75
N GLY A 134 13.72 -0.30 -3.87
CA GLY A 134 12.46 -1.01 -4.04
C GLY A 134 11.42 -0.68 -2.98
N LEU A 135 11.26 0.61 -2.65
CA LEU A 135 10.17 1.04 -1.78
C LEU A 135 8.84 0.68 -2.44
N THR A 136 8.05 -0.13 -1.76
CA THR A 136 6.71 -0.57 -2.16
C THR A 136 5.69 -0.12 -1.13
N TYR A 137 4.44 -0.01 -1.58
CA TYR A 137 3.30 0.17 -0.68
C TYR A 137 2.34 -1.00 -0.77
N THR A 138 1.64 -1.27 0.31
CA THR A 138 0.42 -2.06 0.34
C THR A 138 -0.66 -1.25 1.03
N ASN A 139 -1.81 -1.11 0.38
CA ASN A 139 -2.99 -0.52 0.97
C ASN A 139 -4.09 -1.58 1.06
N ALA A 140 -4.50 -1.95 2.26
CA ALA A 140 -5.60 -2.87 2.47
C ALA A 140 -6.80 -2.10 3.01
N VAL A 141 -7.98 -2.36 2.46
CA VAL A 141 -9.21 -1.62 2.78
C VAL A 141 -10.27 -2.59 3.30
N TRP A 142 -10.94 -2.18 4.38
CA TRP A 142 -11.99 -2.94 5.05
C TRP A 142 -13.28 -2.13 5.15
N LYS A 143 -14.39 -2.85 5.07
CA LYS A 143 -15.73 -2.35 5.33
C LYS A 143 -16.45 -3.29 6.30
N GLY A 144 -16.88 -2.76 7.45
CA GLY A 144 -17.63 -3.56 8.43
C GLY A 144 -16.87 -4.80 8.93
N GLY A 145 -15.54 -4.74 8.98
CA GLY A 145 -14.67 -5.84 9.40
C GLY A 145 -14.29 -6.84 8.29
N MET A 146 -14.89 -6.76 7.11
CA MET A 146 -14.51 -7.57 5.94
C MET A 146 -13.52 -6.80 5.07
N GLN A 147 -12.46 -7.47 4.63
CA GLN A 147 -11.53 -6.89 3.65
C GLN A 147 -12.23 -6.84 2.29
N VAL A 148 -12.26 -5.67 1.67
CA VAL A 148 -12.97 -5.44 0.40
C VAL A 148 -12.02 -5.10 -0.74
N ASP A 149 -10.81 -4.67 -0.43
CA ASP A 149 -9.80 -4.34 -1.43
C ASP A 149 -8.38 -4.49 -0.87
N ARG A 150 -7.42 -4.70 -1.77
CA ARG A 150 -5.99 -4.70 -1.48
C ARG A 150 -5.21 -4.26 -2.71
N SER A 151 -4.64 -3.06 -2.67
CA SER A 151 -3.72 -2.58 -3.68
C SER A 151 -2.27 -2.68 -3.21
N LYS A 152 -1.36 -2.94 -4.15
CA LYS A 152 0.10 -2.98 -3.92
C LYS A 152 0.76 -2.34 -5.14
N GLY A 153 1.78 -1.51 -4.90
CA GLY A 153 2.56 -0.92 -5.98
C GLY A 153 3.99 -0.60 -5.57
N MET A 154 4.81 -0.30 -6.57
CA MET A 154 6.24 0.02 -6.40
C MET A 154 6.46 1.52 -6.62
N LEU A 155 6.98 2.20 -5.60
CA LEU A 155 7.36 3.61 -5.67
C LEU A 155 8.73 3.78 -6.34
N GLY A 156 9.64 2.83 -6.08
CA GLY A 156 10.96 2.78 -6.70
C GLY A 156 12.11 2.96 -5.71
N THR A 157 13.20 3.57 -6.18
CA THR A 157 14.44 3.77 -5.41
C THR A 157 14.63 5.24 -5.08
N PHE A 158 14.97 5.54 -3.82
CA PHE A 158 15.09 6.90 -3.32
C PHE A 158 16.45 7.13 -2.67
N ALA A 159 17.14 8.19 -3.09
CA ALA A 159 18.43 8.58 -2.54
C ALA A 159 18.25 9.46 -1.31
N PRO A 160 19.24 9.54 -0.41
CA PRO A 160 19.19 10.50 0.67
C PRO A 160 19.34 11.93 0.11
N GLN A 161 18.41 12.82 0.44
CA GLN A 161 18.43 14.23 0.03
C GLN A 161 17.73 15.12 1.07
N ARG A 162 18.06 16.42 1.07
CA ARG A 162 17.49 17.40 2.02
C ARG A 162 16.05 17.75 1.70
N GLU A 163 15.72 17.89 0.42
CA GLU A 163 14.39 18.23 -0.04
C GLU A 163 13.45 17.02 0.07
N PRO A 164 12.25 17.16 0.65
CA PRO A 164 11.30 16.05 0.70
C PRO A 164 10.89 15.54 -0.68
N TYR A 165 10.82 14.22 -0.82
CA TYR A 165 10.15 13.59 -1.95
C TYR A 165 8.65 13.78 -1.84
N VAL A 166 8.02 14.02 -2.99
CA VAL A 166 6.57 14.03 -3.15
C VAL A 166 6.21 12.96 -4.15
N HIS A 167 5.44 11.96 -3.73
CA HIS A 167 5.06 10.85 -4.58
C HIS A 167 3.55 10.63 -4.54
N THR A 168 2.96 10.40 -5.71
CA THR A 168 1.54 10.12 -5.86
C THR A 168 1.38 8.65 -6.20
N LEU A 169 0.56 7.93 -5.45
CA LEU A 169 0.24 6.53 -5.70
C LEU A 169 -0.62 6.37 -6.95
N GLU A 170 -0.83 5.12 -7.35
CA GLU A 170 -1.72 4.79 -8.46
C GLU A 170 -3.15 5.32 -8.21
N GLU A 171 -3.83 5.62 -9.31
CA GLU A 171 -5.19 6.13 -9.26
C GLU A 171 -6.19 5.04 -8.91
N GLU A 172 -7.05 5.34 -7.95
CA GLU A 172 -8.09 4.44 -7.47
C GLU A 172 -9.46 5.07 -7.73
N THR A 173 -10.48 4.24 -7.95
CA THR A 173 -11.86 4.69 -8.16
C THR A 173 -12.73 4.18 -7.03
N THR A 174 -13.47 5.07 -6.37
CA THR A 174 -14.39 4.65 -5.31
C THR A 174 -15.55 3.81 -5.85
N PRO A 175 -15.98 2.76 -5.13
CA PRO A 175 -17.14 1.98 -5.52
C PRO A 175 -18.43 2.84 -5.50
N SER A 176 -19.40 2.43 -6.32
CA SER A 176 -20.69 3.12 -6.46
C SER A 176 -21.86 2.28 -5.97
N GLY A 177 -22.90 2.95 -5.48
CA GLY A 177 -24.17 2.31 -5.11
C GLY A 177 -24.48 2.40 -3.61
N VAL A 178 -25.74 2.14 -3.26
CA VAL A 178 -26.24 2.32 -1.88
C VAL A 178 -25.44 1.49 -0.88
N LEU A 179 -25.06 0.27 -1.25
CA LEU A 179 -24.27 -0.63 -0.41
C LEU A 179 -22.78 -0.26 -0.35
N ALA A 180 -22.27 0.55 -1.30
CA ALA A 180 -20.88 1.00 -1.32
C ALA A 180 -20.64 2.23 -0.44
N ARG A 181 -21.69 2.99 -0.10
CA ARG A 181 -21.56 4.16 0.78
C ARG A 181 -21.27 3.77 2.22
N GLY A 182 -20.70 4.69 2.99
CA GLY A 182 -20.38 4.52 4.41
C GLY A 182 -18.88 4.61 4.71
N ILE A 183 -18.51 4.23 5.92
CA ILE A 183 -17.15 4.35 6.46
C ILE A 183 -16.34 3.10 6.12
N TYR A 184 -15.11 3.35 5.70
CA TYR A 184 -14.07 2.38 5.43
C TYR A 184 -12.89 2.62 6.37
N THR A 185 -12.20 1.55 6.71
CA THR A 185 -10.91 1.60 7.40
C THR A 185 -9.87 1.04 6.47
N ALA A 186 -8.66 1.59 6.49
CA ALA A 186 -7.58 1.15 5.64
C ALA A 186 -6.26 1.15 6.42
N LYS A 187 -5.35 0.29 5.97
CA LYS A 187 -4.01 0.13 6.51
C LYS A 187 -3.05 0.28 5.35
N LEU A 188 -2.31 1.38 5.36
CA LEU A 188 -1.28 1.70 4.40
C LEU A 188 0.07 1.36 5.01
N LYS A 189 0.85 0.55 4.30
CA LYS A 189 2.17 0.08 4.75
C LYS A 189 3.21 0.32 3.67
N PHE A 190 4.40 0.77 4.07
CA PHE A 190 5.56 0.95 3.18
C PHE A 190 6.72 0.06 3.60
N GLU A 191 7.22 -0.73 2.64
CA GLU A 191 8.33 -1.67 2.84
C GLU A 191 9.34 -1.60 1.69
N ASP A 192 10.62 -1.78 2.00
CA ASP A 192 11.71 -1.85 1.01
C ASP A 192 12.10 -3.29 0.65
N ASP A 193 13.03 -3.45 -0.31
CA ASP A 193 13.54 -4.75 -0.76
C ASP A 193 14.22 -5.56 0.37
N ASP A 194 14.75 -4.87 1.38
CA ASP A 194 15.37 -5.45 2.58
C ASP A 194 14.33 -5.82 3.66
N ARG A 195 13.03 -5.72 3.33
CA ARG A 195 11.88 -5.99 4.22
C ARG A 195 11.82 -5.07 5.44
N ARG A 196 12.42 -3.87 5.37
CA ARG A 196 12.26 -2.85 6.41
C ARG A 196 10.92 -2.16 6.24
N CYS A 197 10.14 -2.12 7.31
CA CYS A 197 8.91 -1.36 7.36
C CYS A 197 9.21 0.09 7.75
N HIS A 198 8.90 1.03 6.85
CA HIS A 198 9.19 2.45 7.02
C HIS A 198 8.01 3.24 7.58
N LEU A 199 6.79 2.82 7.26
CA LEU A 199 5.55 3.39 7.81
C LEU A 199 4.44 2.33 7.79
N GLU A 200 3.68 2.27 8.87
CA GLU A 200 2.38 1.60 8.93
C GLU A 200 1.36 2.61 9.47
N LEU A 201 0.35 2.93 8.66
CA LEU A 201 -0.65 3.94 8.94
C LEU A 201 -2.05 3.34 8.82
N ASP A 202 -2.77 3.33 9.94
CA ASP A 202 -4.20 3.09 9.96
C ASP A 202 -4.94 4.41 9.73
N TYR A 203 -5.86 4.43 8.76
CA TYR A 203 -6.72 5.58 8.47
C TYR A 203 -8.14 5.14 8.15
N SER A 204 -9.08 6.07 8.19
CA SER A 204 -10.47 5.83 7.82
C SER A 204 -10.94 6.87 6.82
N PHE A 205 -11.91 6.53 5.99
CA PHE A 205 -12.50 7.44 5.03
C PHE A 205 -13.97 7.10 4.81
N GLU A 206 -14.75 8.05 4.31
CA GLU A 206 -16.17 7.86 4.08
C GLU A 206 -16.52 8.04 2.60
N ILE A 207 -17.34 7.13 2.05
CA ILE A 207 -17.88 7.27 0.70
C ILE A 207 -19.33 7.75 0.79
N LYS A 208 -19.62 8.89 0.16
CA LYS A 208 -20.96 9.50 0.08
C LYS A 208 -21.42 9.67 -1.36
N LYS A 209 -22.73 9.87 -1.55
CA LYS A 209 -23.30 10.18 -2.87
C LYS A 209 -22.85 11.54 -3.42
N ARG A 210 -22.60 12.51 -2.53
CA ARG A 210 -22.14 13.87 -2.82
C ARG A 210 -21.26 14.33 -1.66
N CYS A 211 -20.18 15.04 -1.97
CA CYS A 211 -19.32 15.73 -1.01
C CYS A 211 -19.84 17.14 -0.74
#